data_AF-A0A523A4G8-F1
#
_entry.id   AF-A0A523A4G8-F1
#
_cell.length_a   1.000
_cell.length_b   1.000
_cell.length_c   1.000
_cell.angle_alpha   90.00
_cell.angle_beta   90.00
_cell.angle_gamma   90.00
#
_symmetry.space_group_name_H-M   'P 1'
#
loop_
_entity.id
_entity.type
_entity.pdbx_description
1 polymer ?
#
loop_
_entity_poly.entity_id
_entity_poly.type
_entity_poly.pdbx_seq_one_letter_code
_entity_poly.pdbx_strand_id
1 'polypeptide(L)'
;MFTLTKVNHRENCLIKKIIGRIRDFTRNRPKLSIVLVITFVAIFTFINVEAIYHTSKPNFCALCHPGTGPGPLSQVYTWRQNVHAGAGVSCLDCHADPGFFGYMQAKVLGLYDVYAEIFKTEEYKLAVLSRSINNPSYSAKLVPSTRCLFCHTDSVNQQIRTT
;
A
#
# COMPACT_ATOMS: atom_id res chain seq x y z
N MET A 1 -21.14 -23.90 -22.92
CA MET A 1 -21.91 -24.70 -21.95
C MET A 1 -21.02 -24.91 -20.72
N PHE A 2 -21.04 -23.97 -19.77
CA PHE A 2 -20.23 -24.05 -18.54
C PHE A 2 -21.12 -24.55 -17.41
N THR A 3 -20.85 -25.76 -16.93
CA THR A 3 -21.57 -26.41 -15.84
C THR A 3 -21.16 -25.77 -14.52
N LEU A 4 -22.08 -25.03 -13.92
CA LEU A 4 -22.04 -24.64 -12.52
C LEU A 4 -22.48 -25.82 -11.63
N THR A 5 -21.83 -25.92 -10.48
CA THR A 5 -22.31 -26.52 -9.21
C THR A 5 -22.41 -28.04 -9.08
N LYS A 6 -21.35 -28.64 -8.51
CA LYS A 6 -21.49 -29.69 -7.48
C LYS A 6 -20.68 -29.26 -6.25
N VAL A 7 -21.26 -28.39 -5.43
CA VAL A 7 -20.81 -28.22 -4.04
C VAL A 7 -21.14 -29.52 -3.31
N ASN A 8 -20.13 -30.17 -2.71
CA ASN A 8 -20.22 -31.52 -2.20
C ASN A 8 -21.06 -31.55 -0.90
N HIS A 9 -22.03 -32.48 -0.79
CA HIS A 9 -22.90 -32.64 0.37
C HIS A 9 -22.13 -32.78 1.71
N ARG A 10 -20.91 -33.34 1.67
CA ARG A 10 -20.00 -33.42 2.83
C ARG A 10 -19.51 -32.05 3.33
N GLU A 11 -19.18 -31.13 2.42
CA GLU A 11 -18.67 -29.80 2.77
C GLU A 11 -19.74 -28.97 3.48
N ASN A 12 -20.99 -29.06 3.02
CA ASN A 12 -22.14 -28.45 3.68
C ASN A 12 -22.41 -29.01 5.08
N CYS A 13 -22.14 -30.29 5.34
CA CYS A 13 -22.29 -30.90 6.66
C CYS A 13 -21.19 -30.45 7.64
N LEU A 14 -19.95 -30.33 7.16
CA LEU A 14 -18.81 -29.85 7.96
C LEU A 14 -18.96 -28.38 8.35
N ILE A 15 -19.34 -27.52 7.41
CA ILE A 15 -19.56 -26.08 7.66
C ILE A 15 -20.66 -25.88 8.71
N LYS A 16 -21.80 -26.59 8.56
CA LYS A 16 -22.89 -26.53 9.56
C LYS A 16 -22.44 -26.99 10.95
N LYS A 17 -21.61 -28.03 11.04
CA LYS A 17 -21.06 -28.54 12.31
C LYS A 17 -20.13 -27.52 12.97
N ILE A 18 -19.28 -26.84 12.18
CA ILE A 18 -18.37 -25.80 12.67
C ILE A 18 -19.18 -24.59 13.18
N ILE A 19 -20.14 -24.10 12.39
CA ILE A 19 -21.00 -22.97 12.77
C ILE A 19 -21.78 -23.29 14.05
N GLY A 20 -22.32 -24.52 14.17
CA GLY A 20 -22.99 -24.99 15.38
C GLY A 20 -22.10 -24.89 16.61
N ARG A 21 -20.86 -25.41 16.53
CA ARG A 21 -19.89 -25.32 17.64
C ARG A 21 -19.51 -23.89 18.00
N ILE A 22 -19.30 -23.02 17.02
CA ILE A 22 -18.96 -21.61 17.26
C ILE A 22 -20.12 -20.93 17.98
N ARG A 23 -21.36 -21.12 17.49
CA ARG A 23 -22.56 -20.58 18.11
C ARG A 23 -22.71 -21.04 19.56
N ASP A 24 -22.52 -22.34 19.81
CA ASP A 24 -22.62 -22.91 21.16
C ASP A 24 -21.52 -22.36 22.07
N PHE A 25 -20.29 -22.20 21.57
CA PHE A 25 -19.19 -21.58 22.30
C PHE A 25 -19.48 -20.11 22.64
N THR A 26 -19.95 -19.32 21.67
CA THR A 26 -20.28 -17.91 21.86
C THR A 26 -21.41 -17.71 22.87
N ARG A 27 -22.42 -18.59 22.86
CA ARG A 27 -23.54 -18.55 23.81
C ARG A 27 -23.13 -18.98 25.21
N ASN A 28 -22.29 -20.02 25.32
CA ASN A 28 -21.89 -20.58 26.62
C ASN A 28 -20.78 -19.78 27.30
N ARG A 29 -19.96 -19.03 26.55
CA ARG A 29 -18.85 -18.23 27.07
C ARG A 29 -18.82 -16.83 26.45
N PRO A 30 -19.82 -15.98 26.69
CA PRO A 30 -19.95 -14.69 26.01
C PRO A 30 -18.78 -13.74 26.34
N LYS A 31 -18.35 -13.67 27.61
CA LYS A 31 -17.20 -12.83 28.03
C LYS A 31 -15.91 -13.23 27.31
N LEU A 32 -15.60 -14.54 27.29
CA LEU A 32 -14.41 -15.05 26.59
C LEU A 32 -14.49 -14.80 25.08
N SER A 33 -15.68 -14.96 24.49
CA SER A 33 -15.88 -14.73 23.06
C SER A 33 -15.68 -13.26 22.68
N ILE A 34 -16.19 -12.34 23.51
CA ILE A 34 -15.94 -10.90 23.35
C ILE A 34 -14.45 -10.60 23.45
N VAL A 35 -13.77 -11.13 24.47
CA VAL A 35 -12.31 -10.94 24.64
C VAL A 35 -11.53 -11.46 23.43
N LEU A 36 -11.88 -12.65 22.91
CA LEU A 36 -11.24 -13.21 21.73
C LEU A 36 -11.45 -12.36 20.48
N VAL A 37 -12.67 -11.85 20.27
CA VAL A 37 -12.98 -10.96 19.13
C VAL A 37 -12.22 -9.64 19.25
N ILE A 38 -12.22 -9.00 20.42
CA ILE A 38 -11.48 -7.75 20.64
C ILE A 38 -9.98 -7.98 20.42
N THR A 39 -9.43 -9.05 20.97
CA THR A 39 -8.01 -9.41 20.81
C THR A 39 -7.68 -9.65 19.34
N PHE A 40 -8.53 -10.39 18.63
CA PHE A 40 -8.36 -10.63 17.20
C PHE A 40 -8.38 -9.32 16.40
N VAL A 41 -9.37 -8.45 16.64
CA VAL A 41 -9.47 -7.15 15.96
C VAL A 41 -8.25 -6.30 16.26
N ALA A 42 -7.80 -6.21 17.51
CA ALA A 42 -6.63 -5.43 17.91
C ALA A 42 -5.35 -5.93 17.20
N ILE A 43 -5.10 -7.24 17.23
CA ILE A 43 -3.94 -7.85 16.56
C ILE A 43 -4.03 -7.64 15.05
N PHE A 44 -5.20 -7.87 14.45
CA PHE A 44 -5.42 -7.70 13.03
C PHE A 44 -5.17 -6.25 12.61
N THR A 45 -5.69 -5.27 13.33
CA THR A 45 -5.45 -3.85 13.07
C THR A 45 -3.97 -3.51 13.22
N PHE A 46 -3.30 -3.96 14.28
CA PHE A 46 -1.87 -3.72 14.49
C PHE A 46 -1.03 -4.25 13.33
N ILE A 47 -1.23 -5.51 12.93
CA ILE A 47 -0.51 -6.12 11.80
C ILE A 47 -0.71 -5.31 10.51
N ASN A 48 -1.94 -4.87 10.23
CA ASN A 48 -2.22 -4.12 9.01
C ASN A 48 -1.59 -2.72 9.03
N VAL A 49 -1.59 -2.02 10.17
CA VAL A 49 -0.92 -0.72 10.32
C VAL A 49 0.58 -0.86 10.11
N GLU A 50 1.20 -1.85 10.73
CA GLU A 50 2.63 -2.14 10.54
C GLU A 50 2.94 -2.54 9.09
N ALA A 51 2.11 -3.37 8.47
CA ALA A 51 2.27 -3.74 7.07
C ALA A 51 2.22 -2.51 6.16
N ILE A 52 1.27 -1.60 6.39
CA ILE A 52 1.17 -0.33 5.65
C ILE A 52 2.43 0.50 5.86
N TYR A 53 2.87 0.68 7.10
CA TYR A 53 4.04 1.48 7.45
C TYR A 53 5.33 0.93 6.82
N HIS A 54 5.59 -0.37 6.97
CA HIS A 54 6.78 -1.00 6.43
C HIS A 54 6.81 -1.02 4.89
N THR A 55 5.67 -1.27 4.24
CA THR A 55 5.56 -1.23 2.77
C THR A 55 5.53 0.19 2.19
N SER A 56 5.59 1.21 3.04
CA SER A 56 5.73 2.62 2.64
C SER A 56 7.17 3.14 2.79
N LYS A 57 8.07 2.35 3.37
CA LYS A 57 9.46 2.75 3.61
C LYS A 57 10.36 2.56 2.39
N PRO A 58 11.42 3.37 2.25
CA PRO A 58 12.42 3.22 1.19
C PRO A 58 13.04 1.82 1.10
N ASN A 59 13.18 1.11 2.22
CA ASN A 59 13.71 -0.26 2.23
C ASN A 59 12.81 -1.27 1.52
N PHE A 60 11.49 -1.08 1.54
CA PHE A 60 10.57 -1.92 0.76
C PHE A 60 10.70 -1.61 -0.73
N CYS A 61 10.75 -0.32 -1.10
CA CYS A 61 10.98 0.10 -2.49
C CYS A 61 12.31 -0.45 -3.03
N ALA A 62 13.33 -0.55 -2.17
CA ALA A 62 14.66 -1.06 -2.51
C ALA A 62 14.70 -2.53 -2.94
N LEU A 63 13.62 -3.30 -2.69
CA LEU A 63 13.50 -4.67 -3.16
C LEU A 63 13.44 -4.77 -4.69
N CYS A 64 12.93 -3.74 -5.36
CA CYS A 64 12.83 -3.66 -6.81
C CYS A 64 13.61 -2.48 -7.41
N HIS A 65 13.66 -1.34 -6.70
CA HIS A 65 14.37 -0.14 -7.13
C HIS A 65 15.75 -0.08 -6.48
N PRO A 66 16.84 -0.43 -7.19
CA PRO A 66 18.15 -0.57 -6.59
C PRO A 66 18.59 0.67 -5.81
N GLY A 67 19.18 0.42 -4.64
CA GLY A 67 19.80 1.44 -3.79
C GLY A 67 21.28 1.63 -4.08
N THR A 68 21.81 1.01 -5.14
CA THR A 68 23.23 0.95 -5.48
C THR A 68 23.45 1.40 -6.92
N GLY A 69 24.37 2.34 -7.11
CA GLY A 69 24.77 2.83 -8.43
C GLY A 69 23.80 3.88 -8.99
N PRO A 70 24.30 4.85 -9.77
CA PRO A 70 23.46 5.82 -10.45
C PRO A 70 22.72 5.20 -11.62
N GLY A 71 21.58 5.78 -12.01
CA GLY A 71 20.86 5.39 -13.22
C GLY A 71 19.38 5.76 -13.17
N PRO A 72 18.70 5.79 -14.33
CA PRO A 72 17.28 6.16 -14.43
C PRO A 72 16.35 5.20 -13.68
N LEU A 73 16.75 3.93 -13.51
CA LEU A 73 16.01 2.91 -12.77
C LEU A 73 16.53 2.71 -11.33
N SER A 74 17.33 3.65 -10.83
CA SER A 74 17.94 3.61 -9.48
C SER A 74 17.36 4.71 -8.59
N GLN A 75 16.03 4.67 -8.41
CA GLN A 75 15.28 5.71 -7.70
C GLN A 75 15.67 5.79 -6.22
N VAL A 76 15.90 4.64 -5.57
CA VAL A 76 16.31 4.61 -4.15
C VAL A 76 17.73 5.14 -3.99
N TYR A 77 18.66 4.81 -4.89
CA TYR A 77 20.01 5.40 -4.86
C TYR A 77 19.94 6.93 -4.96
N THR A 78 19.19 7.44 -5.95
CA THR A 78 19.06 8.88 -6.20
C THR A 78 18.39 9.60 -5.03
N TRP A 79 17.33 9.00 -4.47
CA TRP A 79 16.68 9.53 -3.27
C TRP A 79 17.64 9.61 -2.08
N ARG A 80 18.45 8.56 -1.84
CA ARG A 80 19.45 8.55 -0.74
C ARG A 80 20.47 9.68 -0.81
N GLN A 81 20.74 10.22 -2.01
CA GLN A 81 21.69 11.33 -2.18
C GLN A 81 21.05 12.72 -1.95
N ASN A 82 19.73 12.81 -1.76
CA ASN A 82 19.03 14.09 -1.68
C ASN A 82 18.78 14.55 -0.22
N VAL A 83 18.43 15.82 -0.06
CA VAL A 83 18.15 16.44 1.25
C VAL A 83 16.93 15.85 1.97
N HIS A 84 15.96 15.32 1.21
CA HIS A 84 14.75 14.73 1.77
C HIS A 84 15.05 13.40 2.47
N ALA A 85 15.98 12.59 1.95
CA ALA A 85 16.44 11.40 2.65
C ALA A 85 17.12 11.75 3.98
N GLY A 86 17.96 12.80 4.00
CA GLY A 86 18.59 13.30 5.22
C GLY A 86 17.59 13.82 6.26
N ALA A 87 16.45 14.35 5.81
CA ALA A 87 15.35 14.80 6.66
C ALA A 87 14.38 13.67 7.07
N GLY A 88 14.62 12.42 6.66
CA GLY A 88 13.77 11.28 7.00
C GLY A 88 12.48 11.17 6.17
N VAL A 89 12.35 11.93 5.08
CA VAL A 89 11.20 11.90 4.17
C VAL A 89 11.26 10.66 3.30
N SER A 90 10.23 9.83 3.35
CA SER A 90 10.11 8.56 2.64
C SER A 90 9.56 8.73 1.21
N CYS A 91 9.65 7.67 0.40
CA CYS A 91 9.20 7.69 -1.00
C CYS A 91 7.72 8.10 -1.14
N LEU A 92 6.85 7.51 -0.32
CA LEU A 92 5.41 7.79 -0.39
C LEU A 92 5.02 9.16 0.15
N ASP A 93 5.89 9.85 0.87
CA ASP A 93 5.59 11.21 1.34
C ASP A 93 5.48 12.19 0.15
N CYS A 94 6.12 11.85 -0.98
CA CYS A 94 5.91 12.51 -2.27
C CYS A 94 4.94 11.75 -3.18
N HIS A 95 5.02 10.41 -3.21
CA HIS A 95 4.27 9.57 -4.16
C HIS A 95 2.86 9.16 -3.71
N ALA A 96 2.40 9.57 -2.52
CA ALA A 96 1.05 9.32 -2.02
C ALA A 96 0.38 10.60 -1.52
N ASP A 97 -0.95 10.59 -1.48
CA ASP A 97 -1.70 11.57 -0.69
C ASP A 97 -1.40 11.39 0.81
N PRO A 98 -1.23 12.48 1.58
CA PRO A 98 -1.05 12.37 3.03
C PRO A 98 -2.30 11.78 3.69
N GLY A 99 -2.10 11.04 4.78
CA GLY A 99 -3.17 10.41 5.54
C GLY A 99 -3.51 8.98 5.07
N PHE A 100 -4.40 8.32 5.83
CA PHE A 100 -4.67 6.90 5.65
C PHE A 100 -5.20 6.53 4.26
N PHE A 101 -6.22 7.25 3.78
CA PHE A 101 -6.83 6.95 2.48
C PHE A 101 -5.87 7.17 1.32
N GLY A 102 -5.03 8.20 1.40
CA GLY A 102 -4.02 8.48 0.40
C GLY A 102 -2.96 7.38 0.29
N TYR A 103 -2.49 6.89 1.43
CA TYR A 103 -1.56 5.75 1.46
C TYR A 103 -2.21 4.47 0.93
N MET A 104 -3.49 4.23 1.22
CA MET A 104 -4.22 3.09 0.68
C MET A 104 -4.39 3.18 -0.83
N GLN A 105 -4.75 4.36 -1.35
CA GLN A 105 -4.86 4.59 -2.79
C GLN A 105 -3.52 4.36 -3.50
N ALA A 106 -2.43 4.90 -2.96
CA ALA A 106 -1.09 4.69 -3.51
C ALA A 106 -0.71 3.21 -3.57
N LYS A 107 -1.07 2.41 -2.55
CA LYS A 107 -0.81 0.95 -2.56
C LYS A 107 -1.61 0.22 -3.62
N VAL A 108 -2.88 0.57 -3.81
CA VAL A 108 -3.73 -0.03 -4.87
C VAL A 108 -3.17 0.33 -6.25
N LEU A 109 -2.79 1.58 -6.46
CA LEU A 109 -2.20 2.03 -7.73
C LEU A 109 -0.81 1.42 -7.96
N GLY A 110 -0.02 1.25 -6.91
CA GLY A 110 1.30 0.61 -6.95
C GLY A 110 1.27 -0.87 -7.34
N LEU A 111 0.10 -1.52 -7.35
CA LEU A 111 -0.04 -2.86 -7.97
C LEU A 111 0.32 -2.84 -9.45
N TYR A 112 0.11 -1.71 -10.13
CA TYR A 112 0.55 -1.53 -11.50
C TYR A 112 2.08 -1.53 -11.61
N ASP A 113 2.79 -0.92 -10.65
CA ASP A 113 4.25 -0.93 -10.63
C ASP A 113 4.79 -2.33 -10.39
N VAL A 114 4.14 -3.13 -9.52
CA VAL A 114 4.48 -4.55 -9.34
C VAL A 114 4.27 -5.34 -10.63
N TYR A 115 3.14 -5.14 -11.30
CA TYR A 115 2.89 -5.75 -12.61
C TYR A 115 3.93 -5.32 -13.65
N ALA A 116 4.28 -4.04 -13.71
CA ALA A 116 5.27 -3.53 -14.64
C ALA A 116 6.66 -4.10 -14.36
N GLU A 117 7.05 -4.21 -13.09
CA GLU A 117 8.34 -4.75 -12.70
C GLU A 117 8.50 -6.23 -13.07
N ILE A 118 7.44 -7.03 -12.91
CA ILE A 118 7.48 -8.47 -13.18
C ILE A 118 7.33 -8.78 -14.68
N PHE A 119 6.48 -8.02 -15.39
CA PHE A 119 6.03 -8.41 -16.74
C PHE A 119 6.44 -7.45 -17.86
N LYS A 120 7.03 -6.29 -17.57
CA LYS A 120 7.44 -5.32 -18.62
C LYS A 120 8.96 -5.27 -18.75
N THR A 121 9.40 -4.94 -19.95
CA THR A 121 10.83 -4.84 -20.28
C THR A 121 11.44 -3.56 -19.71
N GLU A 122 12.77 -3.52 -19.66
CA GLU A 122 13.51 -2.34 -19.22
C GLU A 122 13.22 -1.13 -20.12
N GLU A 123 13.17 -1.33 -21.43
CA GLU A 123 12.90 -0.28 -22.41
C GLU A 123 11.53 0.35 -22.20
N TYR A 124 10.52 -0.46 -21.85
CA TYR A 124 9.20 0.04 -21.49
C TYR A 124 9.26 0.95 -20.25
N LYS A 125 9.95 0.50 -19.19
CA LYS A 125 10.10 1.27 -17.94
C LYS A 125 10.83 2.60 -18.21
N LEU A 126 11.91 2.55 -19.00
CA LEU A 126 12.66 3.74 -19.41
C LEU A 126 11.83 4.70 -20.27
N ALA A 127 10.98 4.21 -21.17
CA ALA A 127 10.09 5.04 -21.97
C ALA A 127 9.06 5.79 -21.09
N VAL A 128 8.49 5.12 -20.08
CA VAL A 128 7.60 5.75 -19.11
C VAL A 128 8.32 6.83 -18.31
N LEU A 129 9.52 6.55 -17.81
CA LEU A 129 10.31 7.52 -17.06
C LEU A 129 10.75 8.71 -17.91
N SER A 130 11.21 8.46 -19.14
CA SER A 130 11.56 9.49 -20.11
C SER A 130 10.36 10.40 -20.40
N ARG A 131 9.16 9.84 -20.53
CA ARG A 131 7.93 10.63 -20.69
C ARG A 131 7.66 11.52 -19.47
N SER A 132 7.88 11.03 -18.26
CA SER A 132 7.74 11.84 -17.03
C SER A 132 8.67 13.04 -17.01
N ILE A 133 9.92 12.86 -17.41
CA ILE A 133 10.93 13.92 -17.44
C ILE A 133 10.60 14.97 -18.50
N ASN A 134 10.14 14.53 -19.68
CA ASN A 134 9.94 15.41 -20.84
C ASN A 134 8.53 16.03 -20.91
N ASN A 135 7.60 15.68 -20.02
CA ASN A 135 6.22 16.16 -20.05
C ASN A 135 5.74 16.59 -18.65
N PRO A 136 5.79 17.89 -18.33
CA PRO A 136 5.36 18.41 -17.03
C PRO A 136 3.91 18.05 -16.67
N SER A 137 2.99 18.08 -17.65
CA SER A 137 1.59 17.72 -17.44
C SER A 137 1.39 16.23 -17.13
N TYR A 138 2.28 15.36 -17.62
CA TYR A 138 2.30 13.95 -17.25
C TYR A 138 2.94 13.75 -15.86
N SER A 139 4.06 14.43 -15.59
CA SER A 139 4.73 14.41 -14.29
C SER A 139 3.79 14.85 -13.15
N ALA A 140 3.03 15.92 -13.35
CA ALA A 140 2.08 16.45 -12.38
C ALA A 140 0.93 15.49 -12.04
N LYS A 141 0.65 14.49 -12.90
CA LYS A 141 -0.32 13.42 -12.60
C LYS A 141 0.27 12.34 -11.70
N LEU A 142 1.60 12.17 -11.72
CA LEU A 142 2.30 11.19 -10.91
C LEU A 142 2.64 11.75 -9.53
N VAL A 143 3.18 12.97 -9.49
CA VAL A 143 3.52 13.69 -8.25
C VAL A 143 3.12 15.16 -8.43
N PRO A 144 1.91 15.56 -8.00
CA PRO A 144 1.49 16.95 -8.10
C PRO A 144 2.29 17.85 -7.14
N SER A 145 2.46 19.12 -7.48
CA SER A 145 3.21 20.10 -6.66
C SER A 145 2.63 20.28 -5.27
N THR A 146 1.35 19.97 -5.06
CA THR A 146 0.69 19.97 -3.76
C THR A 146 1.38 19.05 -2.74
N ARG A 147 2.09 18.01 -3.19
CA ARG A 147 2.91 17.14 -2.35
C ARG A 147 4.06 17.89 -1.71
N CYS A 148 4.75 18.70 -2.50
CA CYS A 148 5.83 19.55 -2.02
C CYS A 148 5.26 20.62 -1.09
N LEU A 149 4.19 21.29 -1.52
CA LEU A 149 3.59 22.40 -0.78
C LEU A 149 2.93 21.95 0.53
N PHE A 150 2.53 20.68 0.66
CA PHE A 150 2.06 20.14 1.94
C PHE A 150 3.11 20.30 3.05
N CYS A 151 4.40 20.16 2.75
CA CYS A 151 5.48 20.35 3.73
C CYS A 151 6.11 21.75 3.68
N HIS A 152 6.01 22.44 2.54
CA HIS A 152 6.68 23.72 2.30
C HIS A 152 5.74 24.94 2.34
N THR A 153 4.46 24.77 2.70
CA THR A 153 3.52 25.87 2.83
C THR A 153 2.45 25.57 3.88
N ASP A 154 2.41 26.38 4.94
CA ASP A 154 1.48 26.19 6.06
C ASP A 154 0.01 26.24 5.61
N SER A 155 -0.34 27.15 4.71
CA SER A 155 -1.72 27.26 4.21
C SER A 155 -2.18 26.02 3.43
N VAL A 156 -1.29 25.41 2.63
CA VAL A 156 -1.59 24.18 1.89
C VAL A 156 -1.64 22.98 2.83
N ASN A 157 -0.72 22.91 3.80
CA ASN A 157 -0.77 21.91 4.86
C ASN A 157 -2.10 21.94 5.61
N GLN A 158 -2.53 23.13 6.05
CA GLN A 158 -3.78 23.33 6.76
C GLN A 158 -4.97 22.95 5.89
N GLN A 159 -5.03 23.43 4.64
CA GLN A 159 -6.09 23.09 3.70
C GLN A 159 -6.26 21.58 3.57
N ILE A 160 -5.17 20.85 3.27
CA ILE A 160 -5.20 19.40 3.07
C ILE A 160 -5.61 18.66 4.36
N ARG A 161 -5.20 19.13 5.54
CA ARG A 161 -5.60 18.50 6.81
C ARG A 161 -7.06 18.74 7.19
N THR A 162 -7.66 19.81 6.68
CA THR A 162 -9.06 20.20 6.97
C THR A 162 -10.09 19.71 5.95
N THR A 163 -9.62 19.07 4.86
CA THR A 163 -10.48 18.50 3.81
C THR A 163 -10.70 17.02 4.08
#